data_AF-A0A7S2GKD7-F1
#
_entry.id   AF-A0A7S2GKD7-F1
#
_cell.length_a   1.000
_cell.length_b   1.000
_cell.length_c   1.000
_cell.angle_alpha   90.00
_cell.angle_beta   90.00
_cell.angle_gamma   90.00
#
_symmetry.space_group_name_H-M   'P 1'
#
loop_
_entity.id
_entity.type
_entity.pdbx_description
1 polymer ?
#
loop_
_entity_poly.entity_id
_entity_poly.type
_entity_poly.pdbx_seq_one_letter_code
_entity_poly.pdbx_strand_id
1 'polypeptide(L)'
;MACIVKALVCSVVVFTPVQAGKAIAALRHGSEAFASLVRPIEFKHKLRVCNAFPSSMPVDVLKGKVKLTQAGPMPYKECRDFDSQLLEGDRLEFKVGDSTAGTFAVGELPANDAVLLLAIHRHDEMSTAVSFESHTFAAGVESPQIAVIDTYRGSAQASARISDAAPLGEHHDKMREE
;
A
#
# COMPACT_ATOMS: atom_id res chain seq x y z
N MET A 1 -16.75 -19.98 64.81
CA MET A 1 -16.01 -18.72 64.51
C MET A 1 -16.91 -17.87 63.61
N ALA A 2 -17.12 -16.60 63.98
CA ALA A 2 -18.38 -15.88 63.80
C ALA A 2 -18.76 -15.48 62.36
N CYS A 3 -20.07 -15.55 62.12
CA CYS A 3 -20.81 -15.09 60.96
C CYS A 3 -21.48 -13.75 61.34
N ILE A 4 -21.22 -12.65 60.62
CA ILE A 4 -22.04 -11.43 60.72
C ILE A 4 -22.21 -10.85 59.31
N VAL A 5 -23.39 -11.09 58.76
CA VAL A 5 -23.98 -10.42 57.61
C VAL A 5 -24.34 -8.99 58.04
N LYS A 6 -23.79 -7.96 57.39
CA LYS A 6 -24.27 -6.57 57.57
C LYS A 6 -25.20 -6.21 56.42
N ALA A 7 -26.41 -5.81 56.79
CA ALA A 7 -27.53 -5.50 55.93
C ALA A 7 -27.26 -4.28 55.02
N LEU A 8 -27.75 -4.37 53.78
CA LEU A 8 -27.95 -3.25 52.87
C LEU A 8 -29.11 -2.39 53.39
N VAL A 9 -28.88 -1.09 53.58
CA VAL A 9 -29.93 -0.10 53.77
C VAL A 9 -30.14 0.61 52.44
N CYS A 10 -31.32 0.45 51.86
CA CYS A 10 -31.72 1.02 50.58
C CYS A 10 -32.46 2.33 50.84
N SER A 11 -31.80 3.48 50.65
CA SER A 11 -32.44 4.79 50.78
C SER A 11 -33.03 5.21 49.44
N VAL A 12 -34.36 5.14 49.34
CA VAL A 12 -35.13 5.64 48.18
C VAL A 12 -35.22 7.17 48.29
N VAL A 13 -34.51 7.89 47.43
CA VAL A 13 -34.65 9.34 47.29
C VAL A 13 -35.66 9.62 46.19
N VAL A 14 -36.81 10.18 46.57
CA VAL A 14 -37.89 10.58 45.66
C VAL A 14 -37.55 11.97 45.10
N PHE A 15 -37.30 12.05 43.80
CA PHE A 15 -37.11 13.32 43.09
C PHE A 15 -38.46 13.84 42.59
N THR A 16 -38.86 15.04 43.03
CA THR A 16 -39.98 15.78 42.44
C THR A 16 -39.50 16.58 41.22
N PRO A 17 -40.18 16.52 40.06
CA PRO A 17 -39.81 17.35 38.92
C PRO A 17 -40.27 18.80 39.12
N VAL A 18 -39.32 19.74 39.06
CA VAL A 18 -39.59 21.18 38.92
C VAL A 18 -39.91 21.49 37.46
N GLN A 19 -41.08 22.09 37.22
CA GLN A 19 -41.55 22.47 35.89
C GLN A 19 -41.00 23.85 35.50
N ALA A 20 -40.08 23.90 34.53
CA ALA A 20 -39.59 25.13 33.92
C ALA A 20 -40.37 25.46 32.64
N GLY A 21 -40.77 26.73 32.51
CA GLY A 21 -41.77 27.23 31.57
C GLY A 21 -41.37 27.29 30.09
N LYS A 22 -42.38 27.52 29.25
CA LYS A 22 -42.30 27.75 27.80
C LYS A 22 -41.42 28.95 27.48
N ALA A 23 -40.37 28.74 26.68
CA ALA A 23 -39.65 29.81 25.98
C ALA A 23 -40.01 29.80 24.49
N ILE A 24 -40.11 31.01 23.96
CA ILE A 24 -40.68 31.43 22.68
C ILE A 24 -39.83 30.97 21.50
N ALA A 25 -40.51 30.46 20.46
CA ALA A 25 -39.92 30.22 19.16
C ALA A 25 -39.41 31.55 18.55
N ALA A 26 -38.10 31.68 18.40
CA ALA A 26 -37.47 32.70 17.59
C ALA A 26 -36.73 32.01 16.43
N LEU A 27 -37.18 32.33 15.22
CA LEU A 27 -36.62 31.92 13.93
C LEU A 27 -35.11 32.16 13.88
N ARG A 28 -34.33 31.08 13.73
CA ARG A 28 -32.99 31.15 13.13
C ARG A 28 -33.05 30.49 11.76
N HIS A 29 -33.51 31.27 10.79
CA HIS A 29 -33.17 31.01 9.39
C HIS A 29 -31.66 31.24 9.20
N GLY A 30 -31.03 30.34 8.46
CA GLY A 30 -29.79 30.63 7.75
C GLY A 30 -28.50 30.36 8.52
N SER A 31 -28.11 29.09 8.60
CA SER A 31 -26.69 28.70 8.58
C SER A 31 -26.53 27.24 8.11
N GLU A 32 -27.29 26.84 7.11
CA GLU A 32 -26.93 25.69 6.29
C GLU A 32 -26.40 26.24 4.97
N ALA A 33 -25.07 26.40 4.87
CA ALA A 33 -24.29 26.41 3.60
C ALA A 33 -22.93 27.10 3.74
N PHE A 34 -22.05 26.68 4.66
CA PHE A 34 -20.60 26.94 4.53
C PHE A 34 -19.71 25.82 5.12
N ALA A 35 -20.24 24.60 5.25
CA ALA A 35 -19.45 23.44 5.72
C ALA A 35 -18.95 22.56 4.55
N SER A 36 -18.72 23.13 3.37
CA SER A 36 -18.22 22.37 2.21
C SER A 36 -17.50 23.29 1.23
N LEU A 37 -16.22 23.59 1.49
CA LEU A 37 -15.41 24.30 0.50
C LEU A 37 -13.91 24.01 0.54
N VAL A 38 -13.50 22.88 1.14
CA VAL A 38 -12.16 22.34 0.94
C VAL A 38 -12.30 20.84 0.74
N ARG A 39 -12.22 20.38 -0.51
CA ARG A 39 -11.98 18.97 -0.77
C ARG A 39 -10.51 18.71 -0.51
N PRO A 40 -10.14 17.70 0.30
CA PRO A 40 -8.74 17.31 0.39
C PRO A 40 -8.26 16.92 -1.01
N ILE A 41 -7.02 17.31 -1.32
CA ILE A 41 -6.37 16.85 -2.55
C ILE A 41 -6.12 15.36 -2.35
N GLU A 42 -6.81 14.53 -3.15
CA GLU A 42 -6.62 13.08 -3.16
C GLU A 42 -5.73 12.72 -4.33
N PHE A 43 -4.53 12.22 -4.03
CA PHE A 43 -3.61 11.71 -5.04
C PHE A 43 -3.90 10.24 -5.33
N LYS A 44 -3.79 9.85 -6.60
CA LYS A 44 -3.96 8.47 -7.05
C LYS A 44 -2.64 7.73 -6.90
N HIS A 45 -2.54 6.92 -5.86
CA HIS A 45 -1.41 6.03 -5.63
C HIS A 45 -1.79 4.62 -6.04
N LYS A 46 -1.16 4.11 -7.09
CA LYS A 46 -1.36 2.74 -7.57
C LYS A 46 -0.29 1.81 -7.01
N LEU A 47 -0.59 0.53 -6.96
CA LEU A 47 0.34 -0.52 -6.58
C LEU A 47 0.73 -1.35 -7.81
N ARG A 48 2.04 -1.51 -8.04
CA ARG A 48 2.62 -2.50 -8.95
C ARG A 48 3.40 -3.51 -8.13
N VAL A 49 3.05 -4.79 -8.21
CA VAL A 49 3.81 -5.86 -7.55
C VAL A 49 4.59 -6.63 -8.59
N CYS A 50 5.82 -7.01 -8.25
CA CYS A 50 6.62 -7.98 -8.99
C CYS A 50 6.95 -9.17 -8.10
N ASN A 51 6.59 -10.37 -8.53
CA ASN A 51 6.94 -11.61 -7.85
C ASN A 51 8.34 -12.09 -8.27
N ALA A 52 9.35 -11.71 -7.50
CA ALA A 52 10.72 -12.20 -7.63
C ALA A 52 11.04 -13.32 -6.62
N PHE A 53 10.04 -13.90 -5.95
CA PHE A 53 10.23 -15.03 -5.04
C PHE A 53 10.30 -16.35 -5.83
N PRO A 54 11.45 -17.04 -5.86
CA PRO A 54 11.68 -18.22 -6.71
C PRO A 54 11.00 -19.46 -6.13
N SER A 55 9.68 -19.55 -6.29
CA SER A 55 8.84 -20.66 -5.85
C SER A 55 7.94 -21.12 -6.98
N SER A 56 7.61 -22.41 -6.99
CA SER A 56 6.56 -22.95 -7.86
C SER A 56 5.15 -22.57 -7.37
N MET A 57 4.99 -22.24 -6.09
CA MET A 57 3.74 -21.73 -5.54
C MET A 57 3.60 -20.24 -5.88
N PRO A 58 2.47 -19.83 -6.48
CA PRO A 58 2.26 -18.44 -6.83
C PRO A 58 1.95 -17.59 -5.59
N VAL A 59 2.11 -16.28 -5.75
CA VAL A 59 1.91 -15.29 -4.68
C VAL A 59 0.51 -14.69 -4.75
N ASP A 60 -0.17 -14.67 -3.61
CA ASP A 60 -1.38 -13.88 -3.41
C ASP A 60 -1.07 -12.60 -2.66
N VAL A 61 -1.72 -11.50 -3.06
CA VAL A 61 -1.57 -10.19 -2.43
C VAL A 61 -2.91 -9.77 -1.85
N LEU A 62 -2.91 -9.43 -0.56
CA LEU A 62 -4.08 -8.95 0.16
C LEU A 62 -3.80 -7.57 0.75
N LYS A 63 -4.82 -6.72 0.75
CA LYS A 63 -4.83 -5.43 1.44
C LYS A 63 -5.92 -5.46 2.51
N GLY A 64 -5.52 -5.65 3.77
CA GLY A 64 -6.46 -6.00 4.83
C GLY A 64 -7.25 -7.27 4.48
N LYS A 65 -8.58 -7.16 4.37
CA LYS A 65 -9.45 -8.30 4.01
C LYS A 65 -9.67 -8.47 2.50
N VAL A 66 -9.15 -7.57 1.68
CA VAL A 66 -9.38 -7.55 0.23
C VAL A 66 -8.24 -8.28 -0.47
N LYS A 67 -8.54 -9.39 -1.15
CA LYS A 67 -7.59 -10.03 -2.06
C LYS A 67 -7.49 -9.20 -3.34
N LEU A 68 -6.28 -8.73 -3.66
CA LEU A 68 -5.99 -7.95 -4.86
C LEU A 68 -5.77 -8.85 -6.08
N THR A 69 -5.21 -10.05 -5.87
CA THR A 69 -4.97 -11.09 -6.90
C THR A 69 -6.25 -11.86 -7.26
N GLN A 70 -7.36 -11.16 -7.52
CA GLN A 70 -8.67 -11.77 -7.84
C GLN A 70 -8.66 -12.52 -9.17
N ALA A 71 -7.96 -11.98 -10.16
CA ALA A 71 -7.77 -12.61 -11.47
C ALA A 71 -6.91 -13.89 -11.41
N GLY A 72 -6.32 -14.20 -10.25
CA GLY A 72 -5.47 -15.35 -10.02
C GLY A 72 -4.19 -14.95 -9.27
N PRO A 73 -3.62 -15.88 -8.47
CA PRO A 73 -2.30 -15.71 -7.85
C PRO A 73 -1.21 -15.44 -8.90
N MET A 74 -0.14 -14.76 -8.50
CA MET A 74 0.96 -14.34 -9.38
C MET A 74 2.09 -15.38 -9.40
N PRO A 75 2.32 -16.15 -10.49
CA PRO A 75 3.52 -16.95 -10.69
C PRO A 75 4.83 -16.17 -10.56
N TYR A 76 5.92 -16.92 -10.35
CA TYR A 76 7.28 -16.39 -10.32
C TYR A 76 7.62 -15.66 -11.63
N LYS A 77 8.26 -14.49 -11.50
CA LYS A 77 8.62 -13.52 -12.56
C LYS A 77 7.46 -12.75 -13.19
N GLU A 78 6.27 -12.80 -12.60
CA GLU A 78 5.17 -11.94 -13.02
C GLU A 78 5.20 -10.58 -12.31
N CYS A 79 4.91 -9.51 -13.05
CA CYS A 79 4.55 -8.21 -12.47
C CYS A 79 3.11 -7.85 -12.85
N ARG A 80 2.37 -7.25 -11.92
CA ARG A 80 0.98 -6.84 -12.13
C ARG A 80 0.67 -5.51 -11.44
N ASP A 81 -0.12 -4.70 -12.13
CA ASP A 81 -0.70 -3.47 -11.59
C ASP A 81 -2.05 -3.79 -10.95
N PHE A 82 -2.31 -3.19 -9.79
CA PHE A 82 -3.57 -3.30 -9.10
C PHE A 82 -4.25 -1.94 -9.07
N ASP A 83 -5.50 -1.90 -9.55
CA ASP A 83 -6.38 -0.75 -9.45
C ASP A 83 -7.00 -0.67 -8.04
N SER A 84 -6.13 -0.57 -7.03
CA SER A 84 -6.49 -0.28 -5.66
C SER A 84 -5.81 1.01 -5.25
N GLN A 85 -6.59 1.98 -4.75
CA GLN A 85 -6.03 3.18 -4.14
C GLN A 85 -5.18 2.77 -2.94
N LEU A 86 -3.90 3.10 -2.96
CA LEU A 86 -3.00 2.89 -1.83
C LEU A 86 -3.06 4.09 -0.88
N LEU A 87 -3.01 3.82 0.42
CA LEU A 87 -2.94 4.84 1.46
C LEU A 87 -1.74 4.57 2.36
N GLU A 88 -1.20 5.63 2.94
CA GLU A 88 -0.23 5.51 4.02
C GLU A 88 -0.80 4.68 5.17
N GLY A 89 0.02 3.79 5.72
CA GLY A 89 -0.37 2.86 6.78
C GLY A 89 -1.08 1.60 6.30
N ASP A 90 -1.43 1.50 5.01
CA ASP A 90 -1.97 0.26 4.45
C ASP A 90 -0.99 -0.91 4.69
N ARG A 91 -1.54 -2.08 4.98
CA ARG A 91 -0.77 -3.33 5.14
C ARG A 91 -1.09 -4.28 4.00
N LEU A 92 -0.05 -4.62 3.24
CA LEU A 92 -0.09 -5.57 2.15
C LEU A 92 0.45 -6.91 2.65
N GLU A 93 -0.42 -7.91 2.75
CA GLU A 93 -0.05 -9.26 3.12
C GLU A 93 0.24 -10.07 1.85
N PHE A 94 1.38 -10.76 1.86
CA PHE A 94 1.84 -11.62 0.79
C PHE A 94 1.78 -13.06 1.24
N LYS A 95 1.03 -13.88 0.50
CA LYS A 95 0.88 -15.31 0.77
C LYS A 95 1.54 -16.13 -0.31
N VAL A 96 2.24 -17.19 0.07
CA VAL A 96 2.80 -18.19 -0.83
C VAL A 96 2.10 -19.51 -0.52
N GLY A 97 1.24 -19.96 -1.45
CA GLY A 97 0.25 -20.99 -1.13
C GLY A 97 -0.69 -20.50 -0.01
N ASP A 98 -0.93 -21.33 1.00
CA ASP A 98 -1.85 -21.00 2.10
C ASP A 98 -1.20 -20.22 3.26
N SER A 99 0.13 -20.09 3.25
CA SER A 99 0.90 -19.47 4.33
C SER A 99 1.21 -18.00 4.05
N THR A 100 1.11 -17.18 5.09
CA THR A 100 1.59 -15.79 5.05
C THR A 100 3.11 -15.79 5.02
N ALA A 101 3.68 -15.28 3.93
CA ALA A 101 5.13 -15.23 3.73
C ALA A 101 5.73 -13.93 4.29
N GLY A 102 4.97 -12.83 4.23
CA GLY A 102 5.39 -11.55 4.81
C GLY A 102 4.32 -10.47 4.67
N THR A 103 4.53 -9.35 5.37
CA THR A 103 3.65 -8.18 5.30
C THR A 103 4.49 -6.93 5.05
N PHE A 104 4.09 -6.15 4.06
CA PHE A 104 4.65 -4.84 3.78
C PHE A 104 3.73 -3.75 4.35
N ALA A 105 4.29 -2.82 5.12
CA ALA A 105 3.57 -1.64 5.61
C ALA A 105 3.91 -0.45 4.72
N VAL A 106 2.88 0.16 4.13
CA VAL A 106 3.03 1.34 3.28
C VAL A 106 3.37 2.54 4.16
N GLY A 107 4.52 3.16 3.88
CA GLY A 107 4.93 4.41 4.52
C GLY A 107 4.29 5.64 3.88
N GLU A 108 4.91 6.79 4.09
CA GLU A 108 4.49 8.04 3.46
C GLU A 108 4.48 7.93 1.93
N LEU A 109 3.41 8.42 1.32
CA LEU A 109 3.24 8.48 -0.13
C LEU A 109 3.37 9.92 -0.61
N PRO A 110 3.94 10.15 -1.81
CA PRO A 110 4.24 11.51 -2.26
C PRO A 110 2.95 12.30 -2.54
N ALA A 111 3.05 13.62 -2.41
CA ALA A 111 1.94 14.55 -2.67
C ALA A 111 1.69 14.80 -4.17
N ASN A 112 1.63 13.71 -4.95
CA ASN A 112 1.28 13.65 -6.37
C ASN A 112 0.81 12.24 -6.72
N ASP A 113 0.15 12.08 -7.86
CA ASP A 113 -0.18 10.76 -8.40
C ASP A 113 1.12 9.96 -8.60
N ALA A 114 1.13 8.70 -8.18
CA ALA A 114 2.33 7.88 -8.20
C ALA A 114 2.02 6.38 -8.31
N VAL A 115 3.04 5.61 -8.69
CA VAL A 115 3.01 4.14 -8.68
C VAL A 115 4.03 3.65 -7.68
N LEU A 116 3.59 2.95 -6.62
CA LEU A 116 4.46 2.20 -5.75
C LEU A 116 4.75 0.85 -6.39
N LEU A 117 6.00 0.64 -6.83
CA LEU A 117 6.54 -0.65 -7.19
C LEU A 117 6.99 -1.38 -5.93
N LEU A 118 6.57 -2.64 -5.79
CA LEU A 118 6.97 -3.52 -4.71
C LEU A 118 7.40 -4.87 -5.28
N ALA A 119 8.66 -5.24 -5.05
CA ALA A 119 9.20 -6.53 -5.44
C ALA A 119 9.32 -7.43 -4.20
N ILE A 120 8.58 -8.54 -4.19
CA ILE A 120 8.75 -9.59 -3.18
C ILE A 120 9.84 -10.56 -3.63
N HIS A 121 10.80 -10.87 -2.76
CA HIS A 121 11.91 -11.78 -3.06
C HIS A 121 12.36 -12.56 -1.82
N ARG A 122 13.31 -13.48 -1.99
CA ARG A 122 13.94 -14.19 -0.86
C ARG A 122 14.90 -13.28 -0.11
N HIS A 123 14.89 -13.38 1.21
CA HIS A 123 15.80 -12.65 2.08
C HIS A 123 17.26 -13.03 1.82
N ASP A 124 17.54 -14.33 1.74
CA ASP A 124 18.88 -14.88 1.58
C ASP A 124 18.87 -16.19 0.76
N GLU A 125 20.06 -16.75 0.49
CA GLU A 125 20.21 -17.98 -0.29
C GLU A 125 19.70 -19.24 0.41
N MET A 126 19.72 -19.27 1.74
CA MET A 126 19.56 -20.47 2.56
C MET A 126 18.13 -20.64 3.10
N SER A 127 17.45 -19.54 3.43
CA SER A 127 16.15 -19.52 4.10
C SER A 127 14.99 -19.21 3.16
N THR A 128 13.77 -19.61 3.50
CA THR A 128 12.57 -19.23 2.76
C THR A 128 11.97 -17.90 3.24
N ALA A 129 12.69 -17.17 4.10
CA ALA A 129 12.24 -15.86 4.57
C ALA A 129 12.11 -14.89 3.40
N VAL A 130 11.10 -14.02 3.48
CA VAL A 130 10.80 -13.02 2.46
C VAL A 130 11.44 -11.69 2.81
N SER A 131 11.80 -10.94 1.77
CA SER A 131 12.14 -9.52 1.85
C SER A 131 11.47 -8.76 0.71
N PHE A 132 11.46 -7.44 0.87
CA PHE A 132 10.78 -6.52 -0.03
C PHE A 132 11.72 -5.41 -0.45
N GLU A 133 11.76 -5.13 -1.75
CA GLU A 133 12.35 -3.92 -2.30
C GLU A 133 11.23 -3.05 -2.88
N SER A 134 11.32 -1.74 -2.72
CA SER A 134 10.27 -0.82 -3.18
C SER A 134 10.83 0.44 -3.83
N HIS A 135 10.05 1.00 -4.76
CA HIS A 135 10.36 2.25 -5.42
C HIS A 135 9.07 2.97 -5.82
N THR A 136 9.05 4.30 -5.73
CA THR A 136 7.87 5.10 -6.10
C THR A 136 8.18 5.91 -7.35
N PHE A 137 7.41 5.68 -8.42
CA PHE A 137 7.48 6.45 -9.65
C PHE A 137 6.45 7.59 -9.61
N ALA A 138 6.86 8.80 -9.98
CA ALA A 138 5.91 9.89 -10.21
C ALA A 138 5.07 9.58 -11.45
N ALA A 139 3.74 9.70 -11.35
CA ALA A 139 2.85 9.57 -12.50
C ALA A 139 2.67 10.93 -13.19
N GLY A 140 2.47 10.92 -14.52
CA GLY A 140 2.16 12.13 -15.29
C GLY A 140 3.33 13.08 -15.54
N VAL A 141 4.58 12.65 -15.26
CA VAL A 141 5.78 13.40 -15.64
C VAL A 141 6.23 13.01 -17.06
N GLU A 142 6.76 13.97 -17.81
CA GLU A 142 7.26 13.73 -19.18
C GLU A 142 8.61 13.02 -19.20
N SER A 143 9.40 13.15 -18.13
CA SER A 143 10.72 12.54 -18.04
C SER A 143 10.61 11.02 -17.82
N PRO A 144 11.29 10.19 -18.63
CA PRO A 144 11.31 8.75 -18.41
C PRO A 144 12.00 8.44 -17.07
N GLN A 145 11.44 7.49 -16.33
CA GLN A 145 11.97 7.01 -15.07
C GLN A 145 12.30 5.53 -15.18
N ILE A 146 13.47 5.14 -14.66
CA ILE A 146 13.92 3.75 -14.62
C ILE A 146 14.40 3.45 -13.20
N ALA A 147 13.93 2.33 -12.65
CA ALA A 147 14.50 1.73 -11.45
C ALA A 147 15.00 0.33 -11.79
N VAL A 148 16.24 0.03 -11.42
CA VAL A 148 16.82 -1.31 -11.54
C VAL A 148 16.87 -1.91 -10.15
N ILE A 149 16.10 -2.98 -9.93
CA ILE A 149 16.03 -3.67 -8.64
C ILE A 149 16.65 -5.06 -8.81
N ASP A 150 17.81 -5.27 -8.19
CA ASP A 150 18.45 -6.57 -8.12
C ASP A 150 18.02 -7.32 -6.85
N THR A 151 17.13 -8.28 -7.06
CA THR A 151 16.61 -9.17 -6.01
C THR A 151 17.35 -10.51 -5.96
N TYR A 152 18.37 -10.71 -6.81
CA TYR A 152 19.20 -11.91 -6.76
C TYR A 152 19.99 -11.91 -5.46
N ARG A 153 20.10 -13.10 -4.85
CA ARG A 153 20.83 -13.31 -3.60
C ARG A 153 21.97 -14.30 -3.73
N GLY A 154 22.17 -14.89 -4.91
CA GLY A 154 23.27 -15.81 -5.19
C GLY A 154 24.63 -15.12 -5.33
N SER A 155 25.67 -15.91 -5.58
CA SER A 155 27.06 -15.42 -5.69
C SER A 155 27.40 -14.69 -6.99
N ALA A 156 26.59 -14.82 -8.04
CA ALA A 156 26.80 -14.10 -9.30
C ALA A 156 26.56 -12.59 -9.13
N GLN A 157 27.37 -11.77 -9.81
CA GLN A 157 27.29 -10.32 -9.77
C GLN A 157 27.01 -9.75 -11.17
N ALA A 158 26.25 -8.66 -11.23
CA ALA A 158 25.98 -7.92 -12.45
C ALA A 158 26.05 -6.41 -12.18
N SER A 159 26.31 -5.62 -13.23
CA SER A 159 26.26 -4.16 -13.15
C SER A 159 25.31 -3.61 -14.20
N ALA A 160 24.38 -2.76 -13.80
CA ALA A 160 23.54 -2.01 -14.73
C ALA A 160 24.35 -0.86 -15.36
N ARG A 161 24.22 -0.69 -16.68
CA ARG A 161 24.86 0.40 -17.42
C ARG A 161 23.85 1.02 -18.38
N ILE A 162 23.88 2.34 -18.47
CA ILE A 162 23.14 3.10 -19.48
C ILE A 162 24.17 3.59 -20.48
N SER A 163 23.90 3.36 -21.76
CA SER A 163 24.74 3.79 -22.88
C SER A 163 23.85 4.32 -23.98
N ASP A 164 24.38 5.24 -24.78
CA ASP A 164 23.71 5.67 -25.99
C ASP A 164 23.50 4.47 -26.92
N ALA A 165 22.33 4.42 -27.56
CA ALA A 165 22.12 3.49 -28.65
C ALA A 165 23.13 3.82 -29.76
N ALA A 166 23.83 2.81 -30.29
CA ALA A 166 24.59 3.01 -31.51
C ALA A 166 23.66 3.60 -32.57
N PRO A 167 24.09 4.60 -33.36
CA PRO A 167 23.27 5.12 -34.44
C PRO A 167 22.76 3.95 -35.28
N LEU A 168 21.44 3.86 -35.49
CA LEU A 168 20.87 2.94 -36.47
C LEU A 168 21.58 3.27 -37.79
N GLY A 169 22.40 2.33 -38.27
CA GLY A 169 23.51 2.64 -39.16
C GLY A 169 23.13 3.52 -40.35
N GLU A 170 23.90 4.60 -40.55
CA GLU A 170 24.25 4.94 -41.92
C GLU A 170 25.07 3.76 -42.45
N HIS A 171 24.60 3.13 -43.52
CA HIS A 171 25.38 2.21 -44.34
C HIS A 171 26.61 2.96 -44.88
N HIS A 172 27.67 3.02 -44.09
CA HIS A 172 29.00 3.37 -44.58
C HIS A 172 29.69 2.09 -45.03
N ASP A 173 29.35 1.73 -46.26
CA ASP A 173 30.21 0.96 -47.13
C ASP A 173 31.51 1.76 -47.31
N LYS A 174 32.51 1.48 -46.48
CA LYS A 174 33.88 1.91 -46.74
C LYS A 174 34.77 0.69 -46.70
N MET A 175 35.05 0.23 -47.92
CA MET A 175 36.15 -0.69 -48.22
C MET A 175 37.41 -0.23 -47.49
N ARG A 176 37.96 -1.15 -46.71
CA ARG A 176 39.31 -1.04 -46.16
C ARG A 176 40.27 -1.48 -47.26
N GLU A 177 40.87 -0.53 -47.95
CA GLU A 177 42.20 -0.70 -48.51
C GLU A 177 43.23 -0.16 -47.50
N GLU A 178 44.33 -0.91 -47.43
CA GLU A 178 45.59 -0.71 -46.66
C GLU A 178 45.64 -1.25 -45.20
#